data_AF-F6IX17-F1
#
_entry.id   AF-F6IX17-F1
#
_cell.length_a   1.000
_cell.length_b   1.000
_cell.length_c   1.000
_cell.angle_alpha   90.00
_cell.angle_beta   90.00
_cell.angle_gamma   90.00
#
_symmetry.space_group_name_H-M   'P 1'
#
loop_
_entity.id
_entity.type
_entity.pdbx_description
1 polymer ?
#
loop_
_entity_poly.entity_id
_entity_poly.type
_entity_poly.pdbx_seq_one_letter_code
_entity_poly.pdbx_strand_id
1 'polypeptide(L)'
;MTPNETYEDLEQLHLLPAAQFTWRPFTSTTIFVDSPHDRRVYRLNLADATVDIFQADPSSELSEHFEPLKTIQLTPQQMSQLKPSQPVAS
;
A
#
# COMPACT_ATOMS: atom_id res chain seq x y z
N MET A 1 4.04 12.53 -0.92
CA MET A 1 2.79 11.82 -1.29
C MET A 1 1.72 12.05 -0.25
N THR A 2 0.47 12.08 -0.69
CA THR A 2 -0.73 11.93 0.14
C THR A 2 -1.18 10.47 0.17
N PRO A 3 -2.04 10.08 1.14
CA PRO A 3 -2.61 8.73 1.16
C PRO A 3 -3.41 8.39 -0.11
N ASN A 4 -4.10 9.37 -0.71
CA ASN A 4 -4.85 9.17 -1.95
C ASN A 4 -3.91 8.90 -3.14
N GLU A 5 -2.83 9.68 -3.27
CA GLU A 5 -1.82 9.43 -4.30
C GLU A 5 -1.21 8.03 -4.16
N THR A 6 -0.96 7.60 -2.91
CA THR A 6 -0.47 6.24 -2.63
C THR A 6 -1.45 5.17 -3.07
N TYR A 7 -2.75 5.35 -2.80
CA TYR A 7 -3.79 4.43 -3.26
C TYR A 7 -3.81 4.34 -4.79
N GLU A 8 -3.85 5.50 -5.46
CA GLU A 8 -3.93 5.57 -6.92
C GLU A 8 -2.71 4.94 -7.59
N ASP A 9 -1.51 5.15 -7.05
CA ASP A 9 -0.28 4.54 -7.54
C ASP A 9 -0.30 3.00 -7.37
N LEU A 10 -0.76 2.49 -6.22
CA LEU A 10 -0.90 1.04 -5.99
C LEU A 10 -1.95 0.38 -6.90
N GLU A 11 -3.04 1.11 -7.20
CA GLU A 11 -4.08 0.70 -8.12
C GLU A 11 -3.56 0.64 -9.56
N GLN A 12 -2.86 1.70 -10.01
CA GLN A 12 -2.25 1.77 -11.34
C GLN A 12 -1.19 0.69 -11.56
N LEU A 13 -0.44 0.33 -10.52
CA LEU A 13 0.53 -0.76 -10.56
C LEU A 13 -0.11 -2.16 -10.48
N HIS A 14 -1.43 -2.25 -10.32
CA HIS A 14 -2.17 -3.50 -10.14
C HIS A 14 -1.68 -4.34 -8.94
N LEU A 15 -1.31 -3.68 -7.84
CA LEU A 15 -0.80 -4.35 -6.63
C LEU A 15 -1.87 -4.58 -5.55
N LEU A 16 -3.03 -3.93 -5.69
CA LEU A 16 -4.17 -4.11 -4.80
C LEU A 16 -4.91 -5.43 -5.07
N PRO A 17 -5.69 -5.94 -4.11
CA PRO A 17 -6.48 -7.16 -4.33
C PRO A 17 -7.42 -7.04 -5.52
N ALA A 18 -7.58 -8.12 -6.28
CA ALA A 18 -8.53 -8.18 -7.40
C ALA A 18 -10.00 -8.34 -6.94
N ALA A 19 -10.22 -8.76 -5.69
CA ALA A 19 -11.54 -8.89 -5.09
C ALA A 19 -12.06 -7.53 -4.57
N GLN A 20 -13.34 -7.46 -4.18
CA GLN A 20 -13.86 -6.27 -3.51
C GLN A 20 -13.13 -6.03 -2.18
N PHE A 21 -12.77 -4.76 -1.93
CA PHE A 21 -12.15 -4.32 -0.70
C PHE A 21 -12.59 -2.89 -0.38
N THR A 22 -12.38 -2.48 0.87
CA THR A 22 -12.36 -1.06 1.25
C THR A 22 -10.95 -0.68 1.66
N TRP A 23 -10.64 0.61 1.64
CA TRP A 23 -9.33 1.09 2.03
C TRP A 23 -9.44 2.35 2.90
N ARG A 24 -8.41 2.58 3.71
CA ARG A 24 -8.26 3.81 4.48
C ARG A 24 -6.78 4.23 4.58
N PRO A 25 -6.50 5.53 4.75
CA PRO A 25 -5.16 6.02 5.05
C PRO A 25 -4.59 5.35 6.32
N PHE A 26 -3.30 5.02 6.30
CA PHE A 26 -2.55 4.60 7.48
C PHE A 26 -1.43 5.60 7.79
N THR A 27 -0.63 5.94 6.78
CA THR A 27 0.31 7.07 6.78
C THR A 27 0.27 7.76 5.42
N SER A 28 1.15 8.74 5.18
CA SER A 28 1.26 9.43 3.88
C SER A 28 1.67 8.53 2.71
N THR A 29 2.36 7.41 2.98
CA THR A 29 2.81 6.44 1.96
C THR A 29 2.34 5.03 2.26
N THR A 30 1.30 4.89 3.11
CA THR A 30 0.82 3.59 3.56
C THR A 30 -0.71 3.59 3.62
N ILE A 31 -1.32 2.56 3.06
CA ILE A 31 -2.77 2.34 3.13
C ILE A 31 -3.07 1.02 3.82
N PHE A 32 -4.22 0.99 4.50
CA PHE A 32 -4.82 -0.24 5.00
C PHE A 32 -5.92 -0.68 4.03
N VAL A 33 -5.94 -1.96 3.68
CA VAL A 33 -6.89 -2.60 2.78
C VAL A 33 -7.62 -3.70 3.54
N ASP A 34 -8.94 -3.61 3.56
CA ASP A 34 -9.84 -4.57 4.19
C ASP A 34 -10.65 -5.30 3.14
N SER A 35 -10.45 -6.62 3.05
CA SER A 35 -11.15 -7.51 2.13
C SER A 35 -11.80 -8.65 2.91
N PRO A 36 -12.82 -9.34 2.36
CA PRO A 36 -13.61 -10.33 3.09
C PRO A 36 -12.83 -11.45 3.80
N HIS A 37 -11.61 -11.75 3.37
CA HIS A 37 -10.78 -12.82 3.93
C HIS A 37 -9.45 -12.33 4.49
N ASP A 38 -9.01 -11.12 4.09
CA ASP A 38 -7.68 -10.63 4.40
C ASP A 38 -7.71 -9.14 4.74
N ARG A 39 -6.93 -8.76 5.74
CA ARG A 39 -6.61 -7.36 6.06
C ARG A 39 -5.13 -7.15 5.85
N ARG A 40 -4.77 -6.15 5.06
CA ARG A 40 -3.37 -5.91 4.66
C ARG A 40 -3.00 -4.46 4.76
N VAL A 41 -1.73 -4.20 5.03
CA VAL A 41 -1.12 -2.88 4.95
C VAL A 41 -0.15 -2.87 3.78
N TYR A 42 -0.32 -1.88 2.91
CA TYR A 42 0.54 -1.66 1.75
C TYR A 42 1.34 -0.38 1.97
N ARG A 43 2.67 -0.50 2.02
CA ARG A 43 3.59 0.62 2.17
C ARG A 43 4.38 0.79 0.88
N LEU A 44 4.25 1.95 0.25
CA LEU A 44 5.06 2.33 -0.89
C LEU A 44 6.35 3.01 -0.39
N ASN A 45 7.49 2.47 -0.78
CA ASN A 45 8.81 2.98 -0.45
C ASN A 45 9.54 3.40 -1.72
N LEU A 46 9.52 4.71 -1.99
CA LEU A 46 10.13 5.29 -3.19
C LEU A 46 11.65 5.26 -3.16
N ALA A 47 12.27 5.31 -1.97
CA ALA A 47 13.72 5.33 -1.83
C ALA A 47 14.34 3.98 -2.24
N ASP A 48 13.68 2.90 -1.84
CA ASP A 48 14.14 1.53 -2.13
C ASP A 48 13.46 0.94 -3.38
N ALA A 49 12.55 1.70 -4.00
CA ALA A 49 11.70 1.25 -5.11
C ALA A 49 10.96 -0.06 -4.77
N THR A 50 10.31 -0.10 -3.61
CA THR A 50 9.57 -1.29 -3.14
C THR A 50 8.14 -0.98 -2.72
N VAL A 51 7.31 -2.02 -2.73
CA VAL A 51 6.04 -2.07 -2.00
C VAL A 51 6.12 -3.19 -0.98
N ASP A 52 6.07 -2.83 0.29
CA ASP A 52 5.99 -3.78 1.40
C ASP A 52 4.53 -4.05 1.74
N ILE A 53 4.18 -5.33 1.82
CA ILE A 53 2.85 -5.81 2.14
C ILE A 53 2.93 -6.56 3.46
N PHE A 54 2.09 -6.15 4.40
CA PHE A 54 1.94 -6.79 5.70
C PHE A 54 0.52 -7.36 5.82
N GLN A 55 0.36 -8.47 6.51
CA GLN A 55 -0.92 -9.13 6.74
C GLN A 55 -1.27 -9.08 8.23
N ALA A 56 -2.53 -8.77 8.54
CA ALA A 56 -3.02 -8.86 9.90
C ALA A 56 -3.05 -10.32 10.37
N ASP A 57 -2.74 -10.55 11.64
CA ASP A 57 -2.90 -11.88 12.25
C ASP A 57 -4.36 -12.36 12.12
N PRO A 58 -4.64 -13.47 11.42
CA PRO A 58 -5.99 -14.00 11.26
C PRO A 58 -6.57 -14.55 12.57
N SER A 59 -5.73 -14.80 13.57
CA SER A 59 -6.12 -15.35 14.88
C SER A 59 -6.82 -14.32 15.77
N SER A 60 -6.79 -13.04 15.37
CA SER A 60 -7.40 -11.96 16.14
C SER A 60 -7.98 -10.89 15.21
N GLU A 61 -9.31 -10.92 15.07
CA GLU A 61 -10.08 -9.94 14.30
C GLU A 61 -9.91 -8.49 14.83
N LEU A 62 -9.43 -8.31 16.06
CA LEU A 62 -9.20 -6.98 16.66
C LEU A 62 -7.72 -6.57 16.70
N SER A 63 -6.82 -7.43 16.23
CA SER A 63 -5.39 -7.15 16.25
C SER A 63 -5.01 -6.15 15.16
N GLU A 64 -4.35 -5.05 15.57
CA GLU A 64 -3.61 -4.16 14.68
C GLU A 64 -2.14 -4.61 14.53
N HIS A 65 -1.84 -5.86 14.90
CA HIS A 65 -0.53 -6.46 14.60
C HIS A 65 -0.51 -6.95 13.16
N PHE A 66 0.42 -6.39 12.39
CA PHE A 66 0.67 -6.76 11.01
C PHE A 66 2.05 -7.39 10.88
N GLU A 67 2.11 -8.58 10.30
CA GLU A 67 3.35 -9.29 10.03
C GLU A 67 3.77 -9.12 8.57
N PRO A 68 5.08 -9.09 8.25
CA PRO A 68 5.53 -9.02 6.87
C PRO A 68 5.01 -10.21 6.05
N LEU A 69 4.30 -9.92 4.97
CA LEU A 69 3.81 -10.94 4.04
C LEU A 69 4.71 -11.03 2.81
N LYS A 70 5.02 -9.89 2.18
CA LYS A 70 5.76 -9.83 0.92
C LYS A 70 6.35 -8.44 0.68
N THR A 71 7.55 -8.40 0.11
CA THR A 71 8.10 -7.19 -0.51
C THR A 71 8.13 -7.36 -2.03
N ILE A 72 7.68 -6.35 -2.75
CA ILE A 72 7.68 -6.30 -4.21
C ILE A 72 8.68 -5.23 -4.65
N GLN A 73 9.70 -5.63 -5.41
CA GLN A 73 10.59 -4.68 -6.06
C GLN A 73 9.90 -4.09 -7.29
N LEU A 74 9.84 -2.77 -7.37
CA LEU A 74 9.32 -2.05 -8.53
C LEU A 74 10.42 -1.96 -9.59
N THR A 75 10.03 -2.22 -10.83
CA THR A 75 10.92 -2.00 -11.98
C THR A 75 11.09 -0.49 -12.24
N PRO A 76 12.17 -0.08 -12.95
CA PRO A 76 12.30 1.32 -13.37
C PRO A 76 11.10 1.85 -14.17
N GLN A 77 10.45 0.98 -14.97
CA GLN A 77 9.25 1.33 -15.72
C GLN A 77 8.07 1.62 -14.79
N GLN A 78 7.84 0.77 -13.79
CA GLN A 78 6.81 0.99 -12.77
C GLN A 78 7.10 2.25 -11.94
N MET A 79 8.37 2.48 -11.57
CA MET A 79 8.79 3.70 -10.88
C MET A 79 8.50 4.97 -11.70
N SER A 80 8.66 4.91 -13.02
CA SER A 80 8.36 6.04 -13.92
C SER A 80 6.86 6.33 -14.09
N GLN A 81 6.00 5.39 -13.70
CA GLN A 81 4.54 5.50 -13.78
C GLN A 81 3.93 6.13 -12.52
N LEU A 82 4.69 6.21 -11.42
CA LEU A 82 4.27 6.78 -10.15
C LEU A 82 4.07 8.29 -10.26
N LYS A 83 3.07 8.82 -9.57
CA LYS A 83 2.85 10.26 -9.54
C LYS A 83 4.03 10.97 -8.87
N PRO A 84 4.51 12.09 -9.44
CA PRO A 84 5.47 12.93 -8.75
C PRO A 84 4.84 13.38 -7.44
N SER A 85 5.55 13.16 -6.32
CA SER A 85 5.12 13.73 -5.04
C SER A 85 5.04 15.25 -5.19
N GLN A 86 3.84 15.83 -5.23
CA GLN A 86 3.73 17.28 -5.17
C GLN A 86 4.35 17.76 -3.84
N PRO A 87 5.31 18.69 -3.86
CA PRO A 87 5.74 19.32 -2.64
C PRO A 87 4.54 20.08 -2.07
N VAL A 88 4.14 19.74 -0.85
CA VAL A 88 3.18 20.54 -0.10
C VAL A 88 3.81 21.92 0.06
N ALA A 89 3.24 22.91 -0.65
CA ALA A 89 3.62 24.30 -0.48
C ALA A 89 3.39 24.68 0.99
N SER A 90 4.46 25.17 1.63
CA SER A 90 4.46 25.63 3.03
C SER A 90 3.72 26.95 3.19
#